data_AF-A0A1A9NB79-F1
#
_entry.id   AF-A0A1A9NB79-F1
#
_cell.length_a   1.000
_cell.length_b   1.000
_cell.length_c   1.000
_cell.angle_alpha   90.00
_cell.angle_beta   90.00
_cell.angle_gamma   90.00
#
_symmetry.space_group_name_H-M   'P 1'
#
loop_
_entity.id
_entity.type
_entity.pdbx_description
1 polymer ?
#
loop_
_entity_poly.entity_id
_entity_poly.type
_entity_poly.pdbx_seq_one_letter_code
_entity_poly.pdbx_strand_id
1 'polypeptide(L)'
;MDSPHLSGSECRPARITGIRICFVCLMAVSGQVLAGGCHENLSYLRARFPSFTDPSLQQVEQAIYSTRVSDAIAEAKSKGSSPEDAVSAEMEQANQDLQSAKEASNTFVSVSISDSSADEVLRELNGPHVDPNLECDGVAGSSACAAAVGLMGAVANHALAAEMQCFARNGMW
;
A
#
# COMPACT_ATOMS: atom_id res chain seq x y z
N MET A 1 7.90 -30.73 50.61
CA MET A 1 8.15 -29.44 49.93
C MET A 1 8.63 -29.85 48.55
N ASP A 2 7.64 -30.05 47.69
CA ASP A 2 7.72 -30.92 46.52
C ASP A 2 7.45 -30.10 45.26
N SER A 3 8.33 -30.23 44.28
CA SER A 3 8.11 -29.78 42.91
C SER A 3 7.20 -30.78 42.17
N PRO A 4 6.13 -30.35 41.50
CA PRO A 4 5.46 -31.20 40.54
C PRO A 4 5.99 -30.98 39.12
N HIS A 5 6.56 -32.06 38.56
CA HIS A 5 6.62 -32.34 37.14
C HIS A 5 5.20 -32.66 36.61
N LEU A 6 4.80 -32.04 35.49
CA LEU A 6 3.74 -32.51 34.58
C LEU A 6 4.28 -32.27 33.16
N SER A 7 4.77 -33.26 32.42
CA SER A 7 4.12 -34.42 31.78
C SER A 7 3.23 -34.05 30.58
N GLY A 8 3.82 -34.18 29.38
CA GLY A 8 3.24 -34.86 28.22
C GLY A 8 2.03 -34.24 27.52
N SER A 9 2.26 -33.47 26.45
CA SER A 9 1.29 -33.32 25.34
C SER A 9 1.61 -34.35 24.25
N GLU A 10 0.99 -35.51 24.34
CA GLU A 10 1.01 -36.54 23.31
C GLU A 10 0.26 -36.06 22.06
N CYS A 11 0.98 -35.88 20.95
CA CYS A 11 0.38 -35.80 19.62
C CYS A 11 -0.18 -37.18 19.22
N ARG A 12 -1.51 -37.34 19.24
CA ARG A 12 -2.16 -38.51 18.65
C ARG A 12 -2.12 -38.41 17.12
N PRO A 13 -1.63 -39.42 16.39
CA PRO A 13 -1.75 -39.47 14.94
C PRO A 13 -3.16 -39.93 14.53
N ALA A 14 -3.87 -39.10 13.79
CA ALA A 14 -5.04 -39.52 13.03
C ALA A 14 -4.57 -40.37 11.84
N ARG A 15 -4.90 -41.67 11.84
CA ARG A 15 -4.76 -42.54 10.65
C ARG A 15 -5.93 -42.25 9.71
N ILE A 16 -5.70 -41.41 8.71
CA ILE A 16 -6.46 -41.45 7.46
C ILE A 16 -5.47 -41.81 6.36
N THR A 17 -5.85 -42.83 5.62
CA THR A 17 -5.13 -43.54 4.59
C THR A 17 -4.58 -42.57 3.54
N GLY A 18 -3.25 -42.57 3.36
CA GLY A 18 -2.60 -42.17 2.12
C GLY A 18 -2.70 -40.70 1.72
N ILE A 19 -2.00 -39.83 2.43
CA ILE A 19 -1.18 -38.71 1.92
C ILE A 19 -0.51 -38.07 3.15
N ARG A 20 0.82 -38.17 3.23
CA ARG A 20 1.61 -37.47 4.26
C ARG A 20 1.70 -35.99 3.87
N ILE A 21 0.69 -35.19 4.22
CA ILE A 21 0.88 -33.75 4.37
C ILE A 21 1.17 -33.52 5.84
N CYS A 22 2.44 -33.23 6.16
CA CYS A 22 2.81 -32.62 7.43
C CYS A 22 2.09 -31.28 7.53
N PHE A 23 0.95 -31.27 8.21
CA PHE A 23 0.15 -30.09 8.47
C PHE A 23 0.64 -29.38 9.74
N VAL A 24 1.95 -29.06 9.80
CA VAL A 24 2.53 -28.16 10.80
C VAL A 24 3.73 -27.46 10.14
N CYS A 25 3.80 -26.14 10.34
CA CYS A 25 4.83 -25.19 9.89
C CYS A 25 4.73 -24.68 8.44
N LEU A 26 3.70 -23.86 8.18
CA LEU A 26 3.90 -22.63 7.39
C LEU A 26 3.50 -21.40 8.23
N MET A 27 3.91 -21.38 9.50
CA MET A 27 4.16 -20.14 10.22
C MET A 27 5.64 -19.80 10.02
N ALA A 28 5.95 -19.12 8.91
CA ALA A 28 7.17 -18.34 8.71
C ALA A 28 7.12 -17.68 7.32
N VAL A 29 6.06 -16.91 7.03
CA VAL A 29 6.36 -15.67 6.30
C VAL A 29 7.00 -14.81 7.37
N SER A 30 8.33 -14.81 7.35
CA SER A 30 9.18 -13.92 8.12
C SER A 30 8.55 -12.52 8.12
N GLY A 31 7.77 -12.18 9.15
CA GLY A 31 8.37 -11.89 10.45
C GLY A 31 9.65 -11.08 10.37
N GLN A 32 9.85 -10.30 9.30
CA GLN A 32 10.65 -9.09 9.39
C GLN A 32 9.79 -8.11 10.19
N VAL A 33 9.73 -8.33 11.50
CA VAL A 33 9.73 -7.21 12.42
C VAL A 33 11.06 -6.54 12.16
N LEU A 34 11.12 -5.73 11.11
CA LEU A 34 12.15 -4.72 11.01
C LEU A 34 12.04 -3.97 12.33
N ALA A 35 13.11 -3.98 13.10
CA ALA A 35 13.36 -3.02 14.15
C ALA A 35 13.54 -1.62 13.50
N GLY A 36 12.58 -1.22 12.67
CA GLY A 36 12.46 0.09 12.05
C GLY A 36 11.39 0.81 12.83
N GLY A 37 11.76 1.92 13.47
CA GLY A 37 10.76 2.85 14.00
C GLY A 37 9.84 3.33 12.89
N CYS A 38 8.77 4.02 13.26
CA CYS A 38 7.88 4.65 12.29
C CYS A 38 8.68 5.60 11.39
N HIS A 39 8.38 5.59 10.10
CA HIS A 39 9.05 6.45 9.13
C HIS A 39 8.54 7.89 9.28
N GLU A 40 9.44 8.88 9.30
CA GLU A 40 9.05 10.29 9.45
C GLU A 40 8.33 10.86 8.22
N ASN A 41 8.58 10.29 7.05
CA ASN A 41 8.01 10.70 5.77
C ASN A 41 7.90 9.49 4.82
N LEU A 42 7.26 9.70 3.66
CA LEU A 42 7.00 8.64 2.69
C LEU A 42 8.11 8.44 1.65
N SER A 43 9.32 8.96 1.88
CA SER A 43 10.45 8.83 0.92
C SER A 43 10.88 7.38 0.67
N TYR A 44 10.55 6.45 1.57
CA TYR A 44 10.78 5.02 1.37
C TYR A 44 9.96 4.43 0.21
N LEU A 45 8.90 5.11 -0.22
CA LEU A 45 8.10 4.71 -1.39
C LEU A 45 8.81 4.93 -2.72
N ARG A 46 10.00 5.57 -2.75
CA ARG A 46 10.79 5.74 -3.98
C ARG A 46 11.09 4.44 -4.71
N ALA A 47 11.21 3.33 -3.98
CA ALA A 47 11.42 2.02 -4.58
C ALA A 47 10.14 1.40 -5.16
N ARG A 48 8.97 1.97 -4.85
CA ARG A 48 7.66 1.44 -5.23
C ARG A 48 7.14 2.03 -6.54
N PHE A 49 7.48 3.27 -6.83
CA PHE A 49 7.10 3.97 -8.06
C PHE A 49 8.25 3.93 -9.08
N PRO A 50 7.95 3.80 -10.38
CA PRO A 50 8.96 3.97 -11.42
C PRO A 50 9.45 5.42 -11.43
N SER A 51 10.70 5.66 -11.80
CA SER A 51 11.18 7.02 -12.02
C SER A 51 10.63 7.55 -13.34
N PHE A 52 9.46 8.20 -13.29
CA PHE A 52 8.81 8.76 -14.46
C PHE A 52 9.66 9.86 -15.09
N THR A 53 9.60 10.00 -16.42
CA THR A 53 10.25 11.10 -17.15
C THR A 53 9.33 12.31 -17.31
N ASP A 54 8.01 12.11 -17.23
CA ASP A 54 7.04 13.21 -17.33
C ASP A 54 7.14 14.15 -16.11
N PRO A 55 7.33 15.48 -16.31
CA PRO A 55 7.50 16.43 -15.23
C PRO A 55 6.30 16.52 -14.26
N SER A 56 5.10 16.21 -14.72
CA SER A 56 3.89 16.28 -13.90
C SER A 56 3.85 15.12 -12.91
N LEU A 57 4.19 13.90 -13.39
CA LEU A 57 4.29 12.72 -12.53
C LEU A 57 5.45 12.86 -11.53
N GLN A 58 6.60 13.38 -11.96
CA GLN A 58 7.72 13.67 -11.06
C GLN A 58 7.34 14.63 -9.94
N GLN A 59 6.56 15.67 -10.23
CA GLN A 59 6.07 16.61 -9.21
C GLN A 59 5.19 15.91 -8.17
N VAL A 60 4.29 15.03 -8.62
CA VAL A 60 3.44 14.21 -7.73
C VAL A 60 4.30 13.28 -6.87
N GLU A 61 5.26 12.59 -7.46
CA GLU A 61 6.20 11.73 -6.73
C GLU A 61 6.95 12.51 -5.64
N GLN A 62 7.53 13.67 -5.99
CA GLN A 62 8.25 14.48 -5.00
C GLN A 62 7.33 15.00 -3.90
N ALA A 63 6.10 15.39 -4.23
CA ALA A 63 5.10 15.78 -3.24
C ALA A 63 4.87 14.62 -2.25
N ILE A 64 4.59 13.42 -2.74
CA ILE A 64 4.40 12.21 -1.92
C ILE A 64 5.63 11.94 -1.05
N TYR A 65 6.84 11.92 -1.62
CA TYR A 65 8.06 11.62 -0.86
C TYR A 65 8.36 12.68 0.21
N SER A 66 7.90 13.91 0.01
CA SER A 66 8.08 15.01 0.96
C SER A 66 7.03 15.03 2.07
N THR A 67 5.93 14.29 1.95
CA THR A 67 4.86 14.24 2.95
C THR A 67 5.41 13.69 4.28
N ARG A 68 5.35 14.54 5.31
CA ARG A 68 5.78 14.21 6.68
C ARG A 68 4.60 13.69 7.49
N VAL A 69 4.78 12.55 8.14
CA VAL A 69 3.75 11.91 8.95
C VAL A 69 3.38 12.79 10.16
N SER A 70 4.35 13.48 10.75
CA SER A 70 4.12 14.42 11.86
C SER A 70 3.18 15.55 11.50
N ASP A 71 3.25 16.03 10.25
CA ASP A 71 2.47 17.17 9.80
C ASP A 71 1.02 16.73 9.56
N ALA A 72 0.82 15.54 8.98
CA ALA A 72 -0.51 14.92 8.85
C ALA A 72 -1.16 14.63 10.22
N ILE A 73 -0.39 14.11 11.19
CA ILE A 73 -0.89 13.91 12.56
C ILE A 73 -1.27 15.24 13.21
N ALA A 74 -0.43 16.27 13.08
CA ALA A 74 -0.71 17.60 13.61
C ALA A 74 -1.97 18.22 12.98
N GLU A 75 -2.15 18.04 11.67
CA GLU A 75 -3.36 18.47 10.97
C GLU A 75 -4.60 17.73 11.49
N ALA A 76 -4.57 16.39 11.58
CA ALA A 76 -5.67 15.59 12.10
C ALA A 76 -6.05 16.00 13.54
N LYS A 77 -5.05 16.22 14.40
CA LYS A 77 -5.25 16.74 15.76
C LYS A 77 -5.90 18.12 15.77
N SER A 78 -5.49 19.01 14.87
CA SER A 78 -6.07 20.36 14.78
C SER A 78 -7.55 20.33 14.40
N LYS A 79 -7.99 19.28 13.68
CA LYS A 79 -9.39 19.00 13.33
C LYS A 79 -10.16 18.28 14.45
N GLY A 80 -9.49 17.91 15.55
CA GLY A 80 -10.07 17.15 16.65
C GLY A 80 -10.24 15.66 16.37
N SER A 81 -9.59 15.12 15.34
CA SER A 81 -9.68 13.71 14.98
C SER A 81 -8.92 12.83 15.97
N SER A 82 -9.50 11.68 16.31
CA SER A 82 -8.77 10.60 16.99
C SER A 82 -7.78 9.93 16.02
N PRO A 83 -6.80 9.16 16.52
CA PRO A 83 -5.93 8.35 15.66
C PRO A 83 -6.71 7.44 14.72
N GLU A 84 -7.75 6.78 15.23
CA GLU A 84 -8.58 5.84 14.47
C GLU A 84 -9.37 6.53 13.36
N ASP A 85 -9.93 7.71 13.66
CA ASP A 85 -10.67 8.50 12.66
C ASP A 85 -9.74 9.01 11.56
N ALA A 86 -8.55 9.46 11.92
CA ALA A 86 -7.58 9.97 10.96
C ALA A 86 -7.04 8.86 10.05
N VAL A 87 -6.68 7.70 10.62
CA VAL A 87 -6.30 6.51 9.84
C VAL A 87 -7.45 6.10 8.91
N SER A 88 -8.69 6.13 9.38
CA SER A 88 -9.85 5.79 8.56
C SER A 88 -10.07 6.80 7.42
N ALA A 89 -9.83 8.09 7.66
CA ALA A 89 -9.92 9.13 6.63
C ALA A 89 -8.87 8.93 5.52
N GLU A 90 -7.62 8.62 5.87
CA GLU A 90 -6.58 8.33 4.89
C GLU A 90 -6.91 7.06 4.08
N MET A 91 -7.43 6.02 4.72
CA MET A 91 -7.86 4.79 4.03
C MET A 91 -9.03 5.05 3.08
N GLU A 92 -9.97 5.93 3.46
CA GLU A 92 -11.08 6.34 2.59
C GLU A 92 -10.56 7.17 1.39
N GLN A 93 -9.64 8.10 1.62
CA GLN A 93 -9.00 8.86 0.54
C GLN A 93 -8.26 7.92 -0.42
N ALA A 94 -7.56 6.91 0.10
CA ALA A 94 -6.90 5.90 -0.72
C ALA A 94 -7.89 5.14 -1.63
N ASN A 95 -9.08 4.83 -1.13
CA ASN A 95 -10.13 4.19 -1.94
C ASN A 95 -10.66 5.12 -3.04
N GLN A 96 -10.81 6.41 -2.75
CA GLN A 96 -11.25 7.42 -3.72
C GLN A 96 -10.22 7.62 -4.83
N ASP A 97 -8.93 7.64 -4.48
CA ASP A 97 -7.86 7.73 -5.45
C ASP A 97 -7.79 6.48 -6.34
N LEU A 98 -7.99 5.29 -5.76
CA LEU A 98 -8.08 4.04 -6.51
C LEU A 98 -9.29 4.02 -7.45
N GLN A 99 -10.44 4.53 -7.00
CA GLN A 99 -11.63 4.65 -7.84
C GLN A 99 -11.39 5.63 -8.99
N SER A 100 -10.77 6.78 -8.72
CA SER A 100 -10.38 7.75 -9.75
C SER A 100 -9.40 7.13 -10.75
N ALA A 101 -8.46 6.31 -10.28
CA ALA A 101 -7.52 5.60 -11.14
C ALA A 101 -8.23 4.61 -12.08
N LYS A 102 -9.25 3.90 -11.58
CA LYS A 102 -10.10 3.00 -12.38
C LYS A 102 -10.88 3.75 -13.46
N GLU A 103 -11.49 4.88 -13.11
CA GLU A 103 -12.25 5.71 -14.05
C GLU A 103 -11.35 6.28 -15.16
N ALA A 104 -10.15 6.74 -14.79
CA ALA A 104 -9.15 7.20 -15.74
C ALA A 104 -8.66 6.06 -16.65
N SER A 105 -8.42 4.87 -16.09
CA SER A 105 -8.02 3.68 -16.87
C SER A 105 -9.11 3.24 -17.84
N ASN A 106 -10.38 3.28 -17.43
CA ASN A 106 -11.52 3.02 -18.33
C ASN A 106 -11.57 4.02 -19.49
N THR A 107 -11.31 5.29 -19.20
CA THR A 107 -11.25 6.33 -20.23
C THR A 107 -10.11 6.04 -21.20
N PHE A 108 -8.91 5.73 -20.70
CA PHE A 108 -7.76 5.36 -21.53
C PHE A 108 -8.08 4.20 -22.47
N VAL A 109 -8.63 3.10 -21.96
CA VAL A 109 -9.02 1.93 -22.77
C VAL A 109 -10.02 2.33 -23.86
N SER A 110 -11.04 3.14 -23.51
CA SER A 110 -12.08 3.54 -24.46
C SER A 110 -11.56 4.37 -25.64
N VAL A 111 -10.48 5.13 -25.44
CA VAL A 111 -9.93 6.05 -26.46
C VAL A 111 -8.67 5.54 -27.16
N SER A 112 -7.95 4.59 -26.56
CA SER A 112 -6.64 4.11 -27.05
C SER A 112 -6.73 3.03 -28.14
N ILE A 113 -7.93 2.56 -28.50
CA ILE A 113 -8.12 1.38 -29.37
C ILE A 113 -7.26 0.20 -28.85
N SER A 114 -7.19 0.07 -27.52
CA SER A 114 -6.44 -0.99 -26.85
C SER A 114 -7.36 -2.17 -26.58
N ASP A 115 -6.85 -3.40 -26.76
CA ASP A 115 -7.53 -4.63 -26.34
C ASP A 115 -7.41 -4.88 -24.82
N SER A 116 -6.71 -4.00 -24.10
CA SER A 116 -6.51 -4.14 -22.65
C SER A 116 -7.75 -3.71 -21.86
N SER A 117 -8.03 -4.40 -20.76
CA SER A 117 -9.03 -3.96 -19.78
C SER A 117 -8.47 -2.91 -18.82
N ALA A 118 -9.35 -2.14 -18.16
CA ALA A 118 -8.91 -1.13 -17.18
C ALA A 118 -8.16 -1.75 -16.00
N ASP A 119 -8.55 -2.96 -15.57
CA ASP A 119 -7.83 -3.68 -14.51
C ASP A 119 -6.43 -4.13 -14.96
N GLU A 120 -6.24 -4.46 -16.24
CA GLU A 120 -4.92 -4.75 -16.80
C GLU A 120 -4.04 -3.51 -16.85
N VAL A 121 -4.60 -2.38 -17.31
CA VAL A 121 -3.90 -1.08 -17.30
C VAL A 121 -3.48 -0.70 -15.89
N LEU A 122 -4.37 -0.81 -14.90
CA LEU A 122 -4.01 -0.55 -13.50
C LEU A 122 -2.94 -1.49 -12.96
N ARG A 123 -3.02 -2.77 -13.32
CA ARG A 123 -2.01 -3.75 -12.92
C ARG A 123 -0.64 -3.43 -13.53
N GLU A 124 -0.61 -3.00 -14.78
CA GLU A 124 0.60 -2.54 -15.45
C GLU A 124 1.18 -1.30 -14.79
N LEU A 125 0.34 -0.29 -14.53
CA LEU A 125 0.70 0.96 -13.84
C LEU A 125 1.12 0.75 -12.36
N ASN A 126 0.72 -0.36 -11.74
CA ASN A 126 1.07 -0.70 -10.36
C ASN A 126 2.25 -1.70 -10.26
N GLY A 127 2.73 -2.23 -11.39
CA GLY A 127 3.78 -3.24 -11.45
C GLY A 127 5.20 -2.65 -11.42
N PRO A 128 6.25 -3.48 -11.28
CA PRO A 128 7.64 -3.03 -11.38
C PRO A 128 8.08 -2.69 -12.83
N HIS A 129 7.14 -2.76 -13.79
CA HIS A 129 7.39 -2.65 -15.23
C HIS A 129 6.59 -1.52 -15.88
N VAL A 130 6.06 -0.57 -15.10
CA VAL A 130 5.46 0.64 -15.68
C VAL A 130 6.46 1.29 -16.62
N ASP A 131 6.01 1.69 -17.80
CA ASP A 131 6.85 2.47 -18.70
C ASP A 131 7.17 3.83 -18.04
N PRO A 132 8.45 4.11 -17.71
CA PRO A 132 8.82 5.40 -17.14
C PRO A 132 8.60 6.55 -18.12
N ASN A 133 8.44 6.26 -19.42
CA ASN A 133 8.21 7.25 -20.47
C ASN A 133 6.73 7.48 -20.77
N LEU A 134 5.84 7.23 -19.81
CA LEU A 134 4.41 7.50 -19.95
C LEU A 134 4.18 8.97 -20.34
N GLU A 135 3.70 9.21 -21.56
CA GLU A 135 3.43 10.55 -22.07
C GLU A 135 2.03 11.01 -21.65
N CYS A 136 1.94 12.15 -20.97
CA CYS A 136 0.68 12.67 -20.43
C CYS A 136 -0.14 13.51 -21.43
N ASP A 137 0.11 13.32 -22.73
CA ASP A 137 -0.45 14.16 -23.80
C ASP A 137 -1.65 13.50 -24.51
N GLY A 138 -2.59 14.34 -24.95
CA GLY A 138 -3.84 13.90 -25.57
C GLY A 138 -4.78 13.18 -24.60
N VAL A 139 -5.98 12.81 -25.06
CA VAL A 139 -7.00 12.21 -24.18
C VAL A 139 -6.52 10.87 -23.60
N ALA A 140 -5.89 10.02 -24.42
CA ALA A 140 -5.34 8.75 -23.96
C ALA A 140 -4.21 8.96 -22.94
N GLY A 141 -3.17 9.73 -23.29
CA GLY A 141 -2.01 9.94 -22.41
C GLY A 141 -2.41 10.61 -21.09
N SER A 142 -3.23 11.66 -21.14
CA SER A 142 -3.76 12.33 -19.95
C SER A 142 -4.57 11.38 -19.06
N SER A 143 -5.38 10.48 -19.63
CA SER A 143 -6.10 9.46 -18.86
C SER A 143 -5.17 8.41 -18.24
N ALA A 144 -4.13 7.96 -18.94
CA ALA A 144 -3.14 7.04 -18.38
C ALA A 144 -2.35 7.68 -17.23
N CYS A 145 -1.97 8.96 -17.36
CA CYS A 145 -1.31 9.69 -16.29
C CYS A 145 -2.23 9.95 -15.11
N ALA A 146 -3.50 10.29 -15.33
CA ALA A 146 -4.48 10.41 -14.25
C ALA A 146 -4.66 9.08 -13.50
N ALA A 147 -4.63 7.94 -14.21
CA ALA A 147 -4.63 6.63 -13.60
C ALA A 147 -3.37 6.37 -12.74
N ALA A 148 -2.19 6.73 -13.26
CA ALA A 148 -0.94 6.63 -12.52
C ALA A 148 -0.95 7.51 -11.24
N VAL A 149 -1.44 8.76 -11.35
CA VAL A 149 -1.58 9.68 -10.21
C VAL A 149 -2.52 9.12 -9.16
N GLY A 150 -3.69 8.60 -9.55
CA GLY A 150 -4.63 7.99 -8.60
C GLY A 150 -4.03 6.75 -7.90
N LEU A 151 -3.24 5.93 -8.61
CA LEU A 151 -2.53 4.81 -8.00
C LEU A 151 -1.46 5.28 -7.01
N MET A 152 -0.67 6.29 -7.37
CA MET A 152 0.34 6.87 -6.48
C MET A 152 -0.31 7.46 -5.22
N GLY A 153 -1.42 8.18 -5.37
CA GLY A 153 -2.22 8.71 -4.26
C GLY A 153 -2.75 7.60 -3.35
N ALA A 154 -3.35 6.56 -3.92
CA ALA A 154 -3.86 5.42 -3.16
C ALA A 154 -2.75 4.75 -2.32
N VAL A 155 -1.58 4.50 -2.94
CA VAL A 155 -0.43 3.92 -2.24
C VAL A 155 0.09 4.86 -1.16
N ALA A 156 0.21 6.17 -1.44
CA ALA A 156 0.68 7.16 -0.49
C ALA A 156 -0.23 7.27 0.74
N ASN A 157 -1.55 7.29 0.53
CA ASN A 157 -2.53 7.38 1.62
C ASN A 157 -2.59 6.10 2.45
N HIS A 158 -2.47 4.90 1.84
CA HIS A 158 -2.29 3.66 2.59
C HIS A 158 -1.01 3.66 3.43
N ALA A 159 0.10 4.15 2.87
CA ALA A 159 1.37 4.25 3.58
C ALA A 159 1.28 5.25 4.75
N LEU A 160 0.69 6.42 4.52
CA LEU A 160 0.47 7.44 5.55
C LEU A 160 -0.40 6.91 6.68
N ALA A 161 -1.51 6.22 6.36
CA ALA A 161 -2.36 5.56 7.34
C ALA A 161 -1.59 4.54 8.20
N ALA A 162 -0.73 3.73 7.58
CA ALA A 162 0.11 2.75 8.28
C ALA A 162 1.12 3.42 9.22
N GLU A 163 1.76 4.51 8.78
CA GLU A 163 2.68 5.28 9.62
C GLU A 163 1.94 5.97 10.77
N MET A 164 0.81 6.63 10.53
CA MET A 164 0.00 7.24 11.59
C MET A 164 -0.39 6.21 12.66
N GLN A 165 -0.78 5.01 12.24
CA GLN A 165 -1.07 3.92 13.16
C GLN A 165 0.19 3.47 13.94
N CYS A 166 1.37 3.46 13.30
CA CYS A 166 2.64 3.20 13.97
C CYS A 166 2.93 4.25 15.05
N PHE A 167 2.82 5.54 14.73
CA PHE A 167 3.06 6.64 15.67
C PHE A 167 2.09 6.55 16.86
N ALA A 168 0.81 6.29 16.61
CA ALA A 168 -0.19 6.11 17.66
C ALA A 168 0.14 4.95 18.60
N ARG A 169 0.53 3.78 18.07
CA ARG A 169 0.95 2.62 18.89
C ARG A 169 2.18 2.90 19.76
N ASN A 170 3.04 3.80 19.33
CA ASN A 170 4.24 4.21 20.07
C ASN A 170 4.00 5.39 21.02
N GLY A 171 2.75 5.84 21.20
CA GLY A 171 2.42 6.97 22.08
C GLY A 171 2.88 8.32 21.54
N MET A 172 3.18 8.41 20.25
CA MET A 172 3.63 9.62 19.56
C MET A 172 2.52 10.26 18.72
N TRP A 173 1.25 9.91 19.00
CA TRP A 173 0.11 10.63 18.44
C TRP A 173 0.15 12.06 18.92
#